data_AF-A0A2U1LVL1-F1
#
_entry.id   AF-A0A2U1LVL1-F1
#
_cell.length_a   1.000
_cell.length_b   1.000
_cell.length_c   1.000
_cell.angle_alpha   90.00
_cell.angle_beta   90.00
_cell.angle_gamma   90.00
#
_symmetry.space_group_name_H-M   'P 1'
#
loop_
_entity.id
_entity.type
_entity.pdbx_description
1 polymer ?
#
loop_
_entity_poly.entity_id
_entity_poly.type
_entity_poly.pdbx_seq_one_letter_code
_entity_poly.pdbx_strand_id
1 'polypeptide(L)'
;MKFSVIRSASPYNIILGRSGLRELRAISSTLHAMMKFPTPRGIATLVTRASTILECHKREEEQLLTVDKDELTDGTTLDKEKMAPPTEEVWDSLKNAGRN
;
A
#
# COMPACT_ATOMS: atom_id res chain seq x y z
N MET A 1 -5.23 -4.31 23.70
CA MET A 1 -4.60 -4.62 22.41
C MET A 1 -3.10 -4.71 22.60
N LYS A 2 -2.45 -5.73 22.01
CA LYS A 2 -0.99 -5.82 21.93
C LYS A 2 -0.60 -5.76 20.45
N PHE A 3 0.47 -5.05 20.13
CA PHE A 3 0.99 -4.92 18.76
C PHE A 3 2.48 -5.21 18.73
N SER A 4 2.97 -5.75 17.62
CA SER A 4 4.40 -5.85 17.33
C SER A 4 4.81 -4.61 16.54
N VAL A 5 5.92 -3.99 16.94
CA VAL A 5 6.49 -2.85 16.21
C VAL A 5 7.64 -3.37 15.37
N ILE A 6 7.50 -3.23 14.06
CA ILE A 6 8.51 -3.64 13.10
C ILE A 6 9.12 -2.37 12.52
N ARG A 7 10.45 -2.22 12.65
CA ARG A 7 11.19 -1.14 11.98
C ARG A 7 11.55 -1.62 10.59
N SER A 8 10.75 -1.23 9.60
CA SER A 8 10.97 -1.54 8.19
C SER A 8 10.53 -0.36 7.35
N ALA A 9 11.21 -0.13 6.22
CA ALA A 9 10.60 0.64 5.13
C ALA A 9 9.34 -0.12 4.70
N SER A 10 8.18 0.50 4.83
CA SER A 10 6.91 -0.08 4.43
C SER A 10 5.95 1.05 4.07
N PRO A 11 5.18 0.90 2.97
CA PRO A 11 4.14 1.86 2.63
C PRO A 11 2.98 1.87 3.64
N TYR A 12 2.91 0.87 4.53
CA TYR A 12 1.87 0.74 5.53
C TYR A 12 2.37 1.05 6.93
N ASN A 13 1.69 1.99 7.60
CA ASN A 13 1.97 2.33 8.99
C ASN A 13 1.48 1.27 9.99
N ILE A 14 0.38 0.58 9.66
CA ILE A 14 -0.28 -0.38 10.54
C ILE A 14 -0.90 -1.50 9.70
N ILE A 15 -0.67 -2.74 10.09
CA ILE A 15 -1.37 -3.91 9.54
C ILE A 15 -2.28 -4.48 10.62
N LEU A 16 -3.59 -4.39 10.39
CA LEU A 16 -4.59 -4.94 11.32
C LEU A 16 -5.02 -6.32 10.87
N GLY A 17 -4.56 -7.34 11.58
CA GLY A 17 -5.07 -8.70 11.43
C GLY A 17 -6.47 -8.88 12.02
N ARG A 18 -7.01 -10.09 11.87
CA ARG A 18 -8.33 -10.48 12.41
C ARG A 18 -8.50 -10.19 13.90
N SER A 19 -7.45 -10.39 14.69
CA SER A 19 -7.45 -10.11 16.12
C SER A 19 -7.68 -8.62 16.41
N GLY A 20 -6.98 -7.73 15.70
CA GLY A 20 -7.12 -6.29 15.82
C GLY A 20 -8.52 -5.82 15.41
N LEU A 21 -9.02 -6.32 14.28
CA LEU A 21 -10.39 -6.00 13.81
C LEU A 21 -11.46 -6.46 14.83
N ARG A 22 -11.29 -7.66 15.41
CA ARG A 22 -12.20 -8.18 16.44
C ARG A 22 -12.17 -7.34 17.71
N GLU A 23 -10.98 -6.97 18.17
CA GLU A 23 -10.82 -6.18 19.40
C GLU A 23 -11.39 -4.76 19.25
N LEU A 24 -11.20 -4.15 18.08
CA LEU A 24 -11.82 -2.87 17.72
C LEU A 24 -13.33 -2.98 17.50
N ARG A 25 -13.90 -4.19 17.38
CA ARG A 25 -15.28 -4.41 16.94
C ARG A 25 -15.55 -3.70 15.60
N ALA A 26 -14.57 -3.78 14.70
CA ALA A 26 -14.60 -3.09 13.44
C ALA A 26 -15.58 -3.76 12.46
N ILE A 27 -16.31 -2.93 11.72
CA ILE A 27 -17.18 -3.33 10.61
C ILE A 27 -16.58 -2.73 9.35
N SER A 28 -15.96 -3.56 8.52
CA SER A 28 -15.37 -3.16 7.24
C SER A 28 -16.33 -3.43 6.08
N SER A 29 -16.41 -2.50 5.13
CA SER A 29 -17.10 -2.65 3.87
C SER A 29 -16.15 -2.36 2.73
N THR A 30 -15.81 -3.40 1.96
CA THR A 30 -15.01 -3.27 0.73
C THR A 30 -15.76 -2.48 -0.33
N LEU A 31 -17.07 -2.71 -0.49
CA LEU A 31 -17.91 -1.98 -1.46
C LEU A 31 -17.85 -0.46 -1.27
N HIS A 32 -17.86 0.00 -0.02
CA HIS A 32 -17.83 1.42 0.32
C HIS A 32 -16.43 1.94 0.66
N ALA A 33 -15.40 1.09 0.57
CA ALA A 33 -14.03 1.37 1.00
C ALA A 33 -13.99 2.07 2.38
N MET A 34 -14.73 1.51 3.34
CA MET A 34 -14.99 2.14 4.64
C MET A 34 -14.84 1.12 5.77
N MET A 35 -14.38 1.58 6.93
CA MET A 35 -14.37 0.80 8.17
C MET A 35 -14.94 1.64 9.31
N LYS A 36 -15.86 1.08 10.08
CA LYS A 36 -16.40 1.71 11.29
C LYS A 36 -15.98 0.94 12.53
N PHE A 37 -15.75 1.64 13.63
CA PHE A 37 -15.51 1.00 14.93
C PHE A 37 -15.93 1.92 16.09
N PRO A 38 -16.41 1.35 17.20
CA PRO A 38 -16.73 2.11 18.41
C PRO A 38 -15.50 2.75 19.04
N THR A 39 -15.71 3.95 19.57
CA THR A 39 -14.77 4.71 20.39
C THR A 39 -15.52 5.25 21.61
N PRO A 40 -14.82 5.68 22.68
CA PRO A 40 -15.49 6.27 23.85
C PRO A 40 -16.37 7.49 23.54
N ARG A 41 -16.15 8.15 22.40
CA ARG A 41 -16.89 9.36 21.98
C ARG A 41 -17.94 9.08 20.90
N GLY A 42 -18.18 7.83 20.53
CA GLY A 42 -19.10 7.44 19.46
C GLY A 42 -18.46 6.51 18.41
N ILE A 43 -18.93 6.54 17.17
CA ILE A 43 -18.41 5.68 16.10
C ILE A 43 -17.38 6.43 15.26
N ALA A 44 -16.15 5.93 15.23
CA ALA A 44 -15.16 6.37 14.26
C ALA A 44 -15.42 5.71 12.91
N THR A 45 -15.26 6.48 11.83
CA THR A 45 -15.39 5.99 10.46
C THR A 45 -14.13 6.33 9.69
N LEU A 46 -13.42 5.30 9.26
CA LEU A 46 -12.32 5.40 8.31
C LEU A 46 -12.89 5.26 6.90
N VAL A 47 -12.62 6.23 6.03
CA VAL A 47 -13.09 6.26 4.65
C VAL A 47 -11.89 6.44 3.75
N THR A 48 -11.73 5.52 2.81
CA THR A 48 -10.68 5.63 1.81
C THR A 48 -11.14 6.56 0.69
N ARG A 49 -10.30 7.54 0.33
CA ARG A 49 -10.52 8.42 -0.82
C ARG A 49 -9.44 8.20 -1.87
N ALA A 50 -9.80 8.39 -3.13
CA ALA A 50 -8.88 8.24 -4.26
C ALA A 50 -7.63 9.13 -4.10
N SER A 51 -7.79 10.38 -3.64
CA SER A 51 -6.64 11.27 -3.38
C SER A 51 -5.67 10.72 -2.35
N THR A 52 -6.18 10.14 -1.26
CA THR A 52 -5.37 9.53 -0.21
C THR A 52 -4.64 8.29 -0.74
N ILE A 53 -5.30 7.47 -1.57
CA ILE A 53 -4.65 6.31 -2.20
C ILE A 53 -3.50 6.75 -3.11
N LEU A 54 -3.73 7.75 -3.96
CA LEU A 54 -2.71 8.27 -4.87
C LEU A 54 -1.51 8.85 -4.12
N GLU A 55 -1.76 9.57 -3.03
CA GLU A 55 -0.68 10.06 -2.16
C GLU A 55 0.11 8.92 -1.53
N CYS A 56 -0.57 7.86 -1.06
CA CYS A 56 0.09 6.66 -0.54
C CYS A 56 0.95 5.97 -1.61
N HIS A 57 0.45 5.82 -2.83
CA HIS A 57 1.19 5.19 -3.94
C HIS A 57 2.43 5.99 -4.31
N LYS A 58 2.29 7.33 -4.38
CA LYS A 58 3.45 8.21 -4.63
C LYS A 58 4.51 8.09 -3.55
N ARG A 59 4.10 8.02 -2.27
CA ARG A 59 5.03 7.81 -1.15
C ARG A 59 5.67 6.44 -1.17
N GLU A 60 4.95 5.41 -1.61
CA GLU A 60 5.49 4.06 -1.79
C GLU A 60 6.58 4.03 -2.87
N GLU A 61 6.32 4.65 -4.03
CA GLU A 61 7.32 4.82 -5.09
C GLU A 61 8.56 5.60 -4.60
N GLU A 62 8.36 6.71 -3.88
CA GLU A 62 9.46 7.48 -3.29
C GLU A 62 10.28 6.64 -2.31
N GLN A 63 9.64 5.81 -1.47
CA GLN A 63 10.33 4.92 -0.54
C GLN A 63 11.12 3.83 -1.25
N LEU A 64 10.58 3.23 -2.30
CA LEU A 64 11.29 2.23 -3.13
C LEU A 64 12.53 2.83 -3.80
N LEU A 65 12.44 4.07 -4.31
CA LEU A 65 13.54 4.78 -4.96
C LEU A 65 14.64 5.26 -3.98
N THR A 66 14.36 5.33 -2.68
CA THR A 66 15.35 5.70 -1.66
C THR A 66 16.19 4.53 -1.15
N VAL A 67 15.73 3.28 -1.31
CA VAL A 67 16.50 2.09 -0.92
C VAL A 67 17.79 1.97 -1.75
N ASP A 68 17.77 2.46 -3.00
CA ASP A 68 18.93 2.44 -3.91
C ASP A 68 20.03 3.46 -3.54
N LYS A 69 19.81 4.36 -2.57
CA LYS A 69 20.79 5.41 -2.20
C LYS A 69 21.62 5.10 -0.97
N ASP A 70 21.17 4.20 -0.10
CA ASP A 70 21.89 3.86 1.13
C ASP A 70 22.78 2.61 0.97
N GLU A 71 22.72 1.89 -0.17
CA GLU A 71 23.67 0.82 -0.54
C GLU A 71 24.74 1.26 -1.57
N LEU A 72 24.92 2.56 -1.82
CA LEU A 72 26.01 3.05 -2.68
C LEU A 72 26.96 3.98 -1.92
N THR A 73 27.57 3.44 -0.88
CA THR A 73 28.88 3.91 -0.38
C THR A 73 29.85 2.75 -0.20
N ASP A 74 29.96 1.87 -1.19
CA ASP A 74 31.27 1.32 -1.55
C ASP A 74 31.38 1.30 -3.07
N GLY A 75 32.50 1.78 -3.58
CA GLY A 75 32.64 2.25 -4.94
C GLY A 75 32.47 1.15 -5.99
N THR A 76 31.83 1.45 -7.11
CA THR A 76 32.40 1.36 -8.48
C THR A 76 31.30 1.73 -9.49
N THR A 77 31.62 2.65 -10.38
CA THR A 77 30.85 3.06 -11.58
C THR A 77 30.45 1.87 -12.45
N LEU A 78 29.18 1.78 -12.87
CA LEU A 78 28.71 1.12 -14.10
C LEU A 78 27.30 1.61 -14.49
N ASP A 79 27.28 2.44 -15.53
CA ASP A 79 26.35 2.58 -16.65
C ASP A 79 24.82 2.43 -16.46
N LYS A 80 24.14 3.52 -16.80
CA LYS A 80 22.68 3.65 -16.90
C LYS A 80 22.12 2.71 -17.98
N GLU A 81 21.29 1.75 -17.58
CA GLU A 81 20.34 1.11 -18.50
C GLU A 81 18.90 1.48 -18.13
N LYS A 82 18.17 1.96 -19.14
CA LYS A 82 16.79 2.47 -19.06
C LYS A 82 15.82 1.35 -18.73
N MET A 83 15.14 1.41 -17.59
CA MET A 83 13.92 0.63 -17.39
C MET A 83 12.74 1.38 -18.04
N ALA A 84 12.31 0.93 -19.21
CA ALA A 84 11.08 1.40 -19.84
C ALA A 84 9.85 0.92 -19.05
N PRO A 85 8.76 1.72 -18.96
CA PRO A 85 7.56 1.31 -18.24
C PRO A 85 6.87 0.13 -18.94
N PRO A 86 6.14 -0.74 -18.20
CA PRO A 86 5.49 -1.91 -18.79
C PRO A 86 4.43 -1.45 -19.80
N THR A 87 4.56 -1.94 -21.04
CA THR A 87 3.67 -1.61 -22.15
C THR A 87 2.24 -2.06 -21.86
N GLU A 88 1.27 -1.24 -22.31
CA GLU A 88 -0.18 -1.48 -22.26
C GLU A 88 -0.63 -2.80 -22.91
N GLU A 89 0.25 -3.49 -23.62
CA GLU A 89 -0.01 -4.74 -24.34
C GLU A 89 -0.50 -5.89 -23.43
N VAL A 90 -0.06 -5.92 -22.16
CA VAL A 90 -0.47 -6.98 -21.21
C VAL A 90 -1.95 -6.85 -20.82
N TRP A 91 -2.48 -5.63 -20.75
CA TRP A 91 -3.87 -5.41 -20.33
C TRP A 91 -4.88 -5.79 -21.40
N ASP A 92 -4.53 -5.65 -22.68
CA ASP A 92 -5.43 -5.98 -23.78
C ASP A 92 -5.52 -7.48 -24.05
N SER A 93 -4.46 -8.24 -23.77
CA SER A 93 -4.52 -9.71 -23.83
C SER A 93 -5.47 -10.31 -22.78
N LEU A 94 -5.51 -9.76 -21.56
CA LEU A 94 -6.40 -10.27 -20.51
C LEU A 94 -7.88 -9.95 -20.77
N LYS A 95 -8.21 -8.83 -21.43
CA LYS A 95 -9.59 -8.47 -21.79
C LYS A 95 -10.19 -9.40 -22.85
N ASN A 96 -9.37 -10.03 -23.69
CA ASN A 96 -9.83 -10.91 -24.77
C ASN A 96 -9.92 -12.39 -24.34
N ALA A 97 -9.25 -12.79 -23.25
CA ALA A 97 -9.32 -14.16 -22.74
C ALA A 97 -10.67 -14.54 -22.09
N GLY A 98 -11.49 -13.55 -21.73
CA GLY A 98 -12.80 -13.77 -21.09
C GLY A 98 -14.01 -13.78 -22.03
N ARG A 99 -13.80 -13.79 -23.35
CA ARG A 99 -14.85 -13.81 -24.38
C ARG A 99 -14.78 -15.13 -25.16
N ASN A 100 -15.20 -16.23 -24.53
CA ASN A 100 -15.63 -17.43 -25.23
C ASN A 100 -16.66 -18.18 -24.38
#